data_AF-A0A429BQK1-F1
#
_entry.id   AF-A0A429BQK1-F1
#
_cell.length_a   1.000
_cell.length_b   1.000
_cell.length_c   1.000
_cell.angle_alpha   90.00
_cell.angle_beta   90.00
_cell.angle_gamma   90.00
#
_symmetry.space_group_name_H-M   'P 1'
#
loop_
_entity.id
_entity.type
_entity.pdbx_description
1 polymer ?
#
loop_
_entity_poly.entity_id
_entity_poly.type
_entity_poly.pdbx_seq_one_letter_code
_entity_poly.pdbx_strand_id
1 'polypeptide(L)'
;MTAPVATAAAILQQYTDHLTEPTPPPTDEPWAAQSLADGAAGISLLHVEIASRYGGSWRAAHRWITAAASGTVSAADTTGLFLGAPAVGFLLTTVPPPFQHLYDPARKTLHRHITDLAHRRVDATLARVRAGDLATFGEYDLFYGLTGLGAYLLRTDPEGAALERVLQYLVALTQPLAPDGRGLPGWWVSHDPARGESPHFPAGHGNFGAAHGITGPLLLLAQAMRRGITVDGHREAMWTICEHLGDWCQHSPAGPWWPEHISRRDLDRGRPHHDAPARPSWCYGTTGIARAGQLAGLALRARDLQAFYEDALYRALTDPEQLARVTDTGLCHGWAGIYQTAVRAAADALDPRLRTLPKSLGVTLAAQAQPGEPAATGLINGDAGTALALTTFASQQAPITGWDACLLIN
;
A
#
# COMPACT_ATOMS: atom_id res chain seq x y z
N MET A 1 27.11 -11.37 12.49
CA MET A 1 25.66 -11.16 12.69
C MET A 1 25.42 -10.84 14.14
N THR A 2 24.55 -9.88 14.46
CA THR A 2 24.16 -9.60 15.85
C THR A 2 23.16 -10.65 16.34
N ALA A 3 23.04 -10.88 17.65
CA ALA A 3 22.10 -11.87 18.20
C ALA A 3 20.65 -11.68 17.72
N PRO A 4 20.09 -10.46 17.63
CA PRO A 4 18.73 -10.25 17.11
C PRO A 4 18.55 -10.65 15.64
N VAL A 5 19.58 -10.48 14.81
CA VAL A 5 19.55 -10.87 13.39
C VAL A 5 19.57 -12.39 13.25
N ALA A 6 20.33 -13.09 14.09
CA ALA A 6 20.32 -14.55 14.11
C ALA A 6 18.96 -15.10 14.58
N THR A 7 18.34 -14.48 15.58
CA THR A 7 16.97 -14.82 16.02
C THR A 7 15.96 -14.61 14.90
N ALA A 8 16.04 -13.49 14.17
CA ALA A 8 15.14 -13.21 13.05
C ALA A 8 15.27 -14.25 11.92
N ALA A 9 16.49 -14.72 11.61
CA ALA A 9 16.70 -15.78 10.63
C ALA A 9 16.08 -17.12 11.06
N ALA A 10 16.17 -17.47 12.35
CA ALA A 10 15.54 -18.68 12.89
C ALA A 10 14.01 -18.59 12.86
N ILE A 11 13.43 -17.44 13.23
CA ILE A 11 11.99 -17.18 13.14
C ILE A 11 11.50 -17.23 11.69
N LEU A 12 12.28 -16.67 10.76
CA LEU A 12 11.96 -16.69 9.32
C LEU A 12 11.85 -18.11 8.77
N GLN A 13 12.72 -19.02 9.22
CA GLN A 13 12.62 -20.43 8.84
C GLN A 13 11.30 -21.04 9.32
N GLN A 14 10.87 -20.74 10.55
CA GLN A 14 9.60 -21.23 11.10
C GLN A 14 8.39 -20.75 10.30
N TYR A 15 8.35 -19.47 9.90
CA TYR A 15 7.30 -18.97 9.00
C TYR A 15 7.32 -19.66 7.63
N THR A 16 8.51 -19.86 7.06
CA THR A 16 8.66 -20.51 5.75
C THR A 16 8.19 -21.96 5.80
N ASP A 17 8.53 -22.67 6.88
CA ASP A 17 8.11 -24.05 7.13
C ASP A 17 6.58 -24.13 7.35
N HIS A 18 6.02 -23.20 8.13
CA HIS A 18 4.57 -23.07 8.34
C HIS A 18 3.81 -22.86 7.02
N LEU A 19 4.39 -22.10 6.09
CA LEU A 19 3.80 -21.74 4.79
C LEU A 19 4.34 -22.61 3.64
N THR A 20 4.74 -23.86 3.90
CA THR A 20 5.33 -24.72 2.87
C THR A 20 4.33 -25.14 1.79
N GLU A 21 3.11 -25.51 2.20
CA GLU A 21 2.11 -26.12 1.32
C GLU A 21 0.88 -25.24 1.17
N PRO A 22 0.39 -25.00 -0.06
CA PRO A 22 -0.86 -24.27 -0.29
C PRO A 22 -2.07 -24.97 0.30
N THR A 23 -2.86 -24.24 1.08
CA THR A 23 -4.21 -24.63 1.43
C THR A 23 -5.14 -24.29 0.25
N PRO A 24 -5.99 -25.23 -0.20
CA PRO A 24 -6.97 -24.93 -1.24
C PRO A 24 -7.94 -23.84 -0.76
N PRO A 25 -8.36 -22.91 -1.64
CA PRO A 25 -9.34 -21.90 -1.26
C PRO A 25 -10.70 -22.56 -0.92
N PRO A 26 -11.57 -21.89 -0.15
CA PRO A 26 -12.95 -22.32 0.04
C PRO A 26 -13.65 -22.57 -1.31
N THR A 27 -14.50 -23.59 -1.38
CA THR A 27 -15.16 -24.00 -2.63
C THR A 27 -16.11 -22.96 -3.19
N ASP A 28 -16.68 -22.14 -2.31
CA ASP A 28 -17.54 -20.99 -2.60
C ASP A 28 -16.76 -19.71 -2.96
N GLU A 29 -15.47 -19.67 -2.65
CA GLU A 29 -14.57 -18.55 -2.95
C GLU A 29 -13.31 -19.00 -3.71
N PRO A 30 -13.44 -19.64 -4.89
CA PRO A 30 -12.28 -20.11 -5.65
C PRO A 30 -11.33 -18.97 -6.07
N TRP A 31 -11.83 -17.74 -6.09
CA TRP A 31 -11.06 -16.53 -6.37
C TRP A 31 -10.15 -16.11 -5.22
N ALA A 32 -10.35 -16.60 -3.99
CA ALA A 32 -9.54 -16.27 -2.82
C ALA A 32 -8.06 -16.64 -2.99
N ALA A 33 -7.76 -17.70 -3.76
CA ALA A 33 -6.37 -18.07 -4.07
C ALA A 33 -5.61 -16.97 -4.83
N GLN A 34 -6.32 -16.16 -5.63
CA GLN A 34 -5.76 -15.05 -6.41
C GLN A 34 -5.52 -13.79 -5.58
N SER A 35 -5.98 -13.76 -4.32
CA SER A 35 -5.81 -12.61 -3.44
C SER A 35 -4.33 -12.39 -3.15
N LEU A 36 -3.84 -11.19 -3.47
CA LEU A 36 -2.51 -10.75 -3.02
C LEU A 36 -2.51 -10.49 -1.52
N ALA A 37 -3.67 -10.11 -0.96
CA ALA A 37 -3.78 -9.75 0.45
C ALA A 37 -3.71 -10.99 1.36
N ASP A 38 -4.52 -12.00 1.06
CA ASP A 38 -4.76 -13.12 1.98
C ASP A 38 -4.53 -14.49 1.33
N GLY A 39 -4.34 -14.53 0.01
CA GLY A 39 -4.30 -15.76 -0.77
C GLY A 39 -2.91 -16.25 -1.14
N ALA A 40 -2.91 -17.31 -1.95
CA ALA A 40 -1.70 -17.92 -2.49
C ALA A 40 -0.84 -16.94 -3.28
N ALA A 41 -1.44 -15.92 -3.92
CA ALA A 41 -0.68 -14.90 -4.64
C ALA A 41 0.22 -14.09 -3.70
N GLY A 42 -0.27 -13.70 -2.53
CA GLY A 42 0.49 -12.99 -1.50
C GLY A 42 1.58 -13.87 -0.88
N ILE A 43 1.23 -15.10 -0.50
CA ILE A 43 2.18 -16.06 0.12
C ILE A 43 3.31 -16.43 -0.85
N SER A 44 3.04 -16.46 -2.15
CA SER A 44 4.06 -16.68 -3.18
C SER A 44 5.21 -15.67 -3.08
N LEU A 45 4.93 -14.41 -2.72
CA LEU A 45 5.95 -13.36 -2.63
C LEU A 45 7.05 -13.72 -1.62
N LEU A 46 6.69 -14.33 -0.49
CA LEU A 46 7.64 -14.82 0.51
C LEU A 46 8.60 -15.83 -0.13
N HIS A 47 8.07 -16.87 -0.76
CA HIS A 47 8.87 -17.93 -1.34
C HIS A 47 9.74 -17.45 -2.51
N VAL A 48 9.25 -16.48 -3.29
CA VAL A 48 10.04 -15.83 -4.36
C VAL A 48 11.21 -15.03 -3.78
N GLU A 49 10.99 -14.24 -2.71
CA GLU A 49 12.06 -13.48 -2.04
C GLU A 49 13.08 -14.40 -1.36
N ILE A 50 12.63 -15.45 -0.65
CA ILE A 50 13.50 -16.44 -0.01
C ILE A 50 14.38 -17.15 -1.04
N ALA A 51 13.79 -17.64 -2.13
CA ALA A 51 14.55 -18.31 -3.18
C ALA A 51 15.58 -17.36 -3.82
N SER A 52 15.19 -16.11 -4.07
CA SER A 52 16.06 -15.09 -4.69
C SER A 52 17.20 -14.66 -3.77
N ARG A 53 16.97 -14.62 -2.45
CA ARG A 53 17.93 -14.12 -1.47
C ARG A 53 18.88 -15.19 -0.93
N TYR A 54 18.35 -16.36 -0.61
CA TYR A 54 19.09 -17.39 0.12
C TYR A 54 19.45 -18.61 -0.76
N GLY A 55 19.10 -18.59 -2.05
CA GLY A 55 19.54 -19.63 -3.00
C GLY A 55 18.79 -20.96 -2.87
N GLY A 56 17.52 -20.93 -2.45
CA GLY A 56 16.67 -22.10 -2.28
C GLY A 56 16.05 -22.66 -3.56
N SER A 57 15.40 -23.82 -3.45
CA SER A 57 14.67 -24.45 -4.55
C SER A 57 13.50 -23.58 -5.02
N TRP A 58 13.44 -23.30 -6.33
CA TRP A 58 12.30 -22.59 -6.95
C TRP A 58 10.97 -23.34 -6.84
N ARG A 59 11.00 -24.63 -6.46
CA ARG A 59 9.79 -25.47 -6.39
C ARG A 59 8.74 -24.94 -5.42
N ALA A 60 9.15 -24.38 -4.28
CA ALA A 60 8.21 -23.81 -3.31
C ALA A 60 7.49 -22.58 -3.90
N ALA A 61 8.25 -21.64 -4.46
CA ALA A 61 7.70 -20.47 -5.15
C ALA A 61 6.78 -20.89 -6.32
N HIS A 62 7.23 -21.82 -7.17
CA HIS A 62 6.43 -22.31 -8.30
C HIS A 62 5.11 -22.96 -7.86
N ARG A 63 5.12 -23.71 -6.75
CA ARG A 63 3.91 -24.34 -6.20
C ARG A 63 2.88 -23.30 -5.79
N TRP A 64 3.29 -22.27 -5.05
CA TRP A 64 2.40 -21.20 -4.63
C TRP A 64 1.90 -20.35 -5.81
N ILE A 65 2.77 -20.04 -6.79
CA ILE A 65 2.36 -19.34 -8.02
C ILE A 65 1.32 -20.17 -8.80
N THR A 66 1.50 -21.49 -8.87
CA THR A 66 0.55 -22.39 -9.53
C THR A 66 -0.79 -22.43 -8.77
N ALA A 67 -0.75 -22.47 -7.44
CA ALA A 67 -1.97 -22.42 -6.62
C ALA A 67 -2.74 -21.11 -6.84
N ALA A 68 -2.05 -19.96 -6.91
CA ALA A 68 -2.65 -18.66 -7.16
C ALA A 68 -3.36 -18.56 -8.53
N ALA A 69 -2.91 -19.35 -9.51
CA ALA A 69 -3.47 -19.40 -10.87
C ALA A 69 -4.23 -20.71 -11.18
N SER A 70 -4.61 -21.47 -10.16
CA SER A 70 -5.22 -22.80 -10.33
C SER A 70 -6.66 -22.78 -10.86
N GLY A 71 -7.36 -21.66 -10.72
CA GLY A 71 -8.71 -21.43 -11.24
C GLY A 71 -8.77 -20.32 -12.29
N THR A 72 -9.98 -20.01 -12.76
CA THR A 72 -10.21 -18.89 -13.68
C THR A 72 -9.78 -17.57 -13.04
N VAL A 73 -8.77 -16.92 -13.63
CA VAL A 73 -8.28 -15.62 -13.15
C VAL A 73 -9.22 -14.50 -13.58
N SER A 74 -9.81 -13.80 -12.62
CA SER A 74 -10.78 -12.73 -12.90
C SER A 74 -10.10 -11.46 -13.38
N ALA A 75 -10.61 -10.84 -14.44
CA ALA A 75 -10.26 -9.48 -14.87
C ALA A 75 -11.52 -8.58 -14.88
N ALA A 76 -12.47 -8.88 -13.99
CA ALA A 76 -13.70 -8.11 -13.83
C ALA A 76 -13.42 -6.69 -13.29
N ASP A 77 -14.38 -5.78 -13.47
CA ASP A 77 -14.21 -4.38 -13.06
C ASP A 77 -14.09 -4.20 -11.54
N THR A 78 -14.49 -5.21 -10.76
CA THR A 78 -14.33 -5.27 -9.29
C THR A 78 -12.93 -5.73 -8.83
N THR A 79 -12.05 -6.11 -9.75
CA THR A 79 -10.67 -6.52 -9.44
C THR A 79 -9.75 -5.32 -9.27
N GLY A 80 -8.66 -5.49 -8.52
CA GLY A 80 -7.68 -4.45 -8.20
C GLY A 80 -6.33 -5.07 -7.88
N LEU A 81 -5.35 -4.27 -7.46
CA LEU A 81 -3.98 -4.76 -7.20
C LEU A 81 -3.95 -5.96 -6.25
N PHE A 82 -4.91 -6.04 -5.32
CA PHE A 82 -4.95 -7.10 -4.31
C PHE A 82 -5.86 -8.28 -4.65
N LEU A 83 -6.51 -8.28 -5.82
CA LEU A 83 -7.37 -9.38 -6.25
C LEU A 83 -7.40 -9.57 -7.77
N GLY A 84 -7.36 -10.82 -8.22
CA GLY A 84 -7.61 -11.19 -9.61
C GLY A 84 -6.38 -11.04 -10.52
N ALA A 85 -6.61 -10.71 -11.78
CA ALA A 85 -5.57 -10.56 -12.79
C ALA A 85 -4.48 -9.55 -12.39
N PRO A 86 -4.79 -8.37 -11.82
CA PRO A 86 -3.75 -7.45 -11.35
C PRO A 86 -2.89 -8.02 -10.22
N ALA A 87 -3.47 -8.77 -9.28
CA ALA A 87 -2.72 -9.43 -8.20
C ALA A 87 -1.75 -10.50 -8.71
N VAL A 88 -2.24 -11.41 -9.57
CA VAL A 88 -1.40 -12.44 -10.18
C VAL A 88 -0.37 -11.78 -11.12
N GLY A 89 -0.77 -10.75 -11.87
CA GLY A 89 0.12 -9.96 -12.69
C GLY A 89 1.26 -9.34 -11.88
N PHE A 90 0.95 -8.70 -10.76
CA PHE A 90 1.94 -8.15 -9.84
C PHE A 90 2.87 -9.23 -9.30
N LEU A 91 2.35 -10.37 -8.85
CA LEU A 91 3.17 -11.50 -8.44
C LEU A 91 4.16 -11.92 -9.54
N LEU A 92 3.73 -12.07 -10.78
CA LEU A 92 4.62 -12.51 -11.86
C LEU A 92 5.73 -11.50 -12.17
N THR A 93 5.58 -10.23 -11.79
CA THR A 93 6.64 -9.24 -11.95
C THR A 93 7.79 -9.46 -10.94
N THR A 94 7.55 -10.15 -9.82
CA THR A 94 8.56 -10.39 -8.77
C THR A 94 9.46 -11.59 -9.07
N VAL A 95 9.11 -12.37 -10.09
CA VAL A 95 9.90 -13.53 -10.53
C VAL A 95 11.27 -13.09 -11.06
N PRO A 96 12.39 -13.63 -10.53
CA PRO A 96 13.72 -13.21 -10.93
C PRO A 96 14.10 -13.75 -12.32
N PRO A 97 15.07 -13.11 -13.02
CA PRO A 97 15.40 -13.39 -14.41
C PRO A 97 15.56 -14.88 -14.79
N PRO A 98 16.21 -15.74 -13.97
CA PRO A 98 16.38 -17.16 -14.32
C PRO A 98 15.08 -17.93 -14.52
N PHE A 99 13.96 -17.49 -13.91
CA PHE A 99 12.68 -18.20 -13.94
C PHE A 99 11.58 -17.48 -14.75
N GLN A 100 11.85 -16.28 -15.28
CA GLN A 100 10.84 -15.48 -16.00
C GLN A 100 10.23 -16.22 -17.20
N HIS A 101 11.06 -16.98 -17.93
CA HIS A 101 10.65 -17.75 -19.11
C HIS A 101 9.52 -18.75 -18.80
N LEU A 102 9.39 -19.23 -17.56
CA LEU A 102 8.34 -20.16 -17.15
C LEU A 102 6.95 -19.49 -17.13
N TYR A 103 6.89 -18.17 -16.99
CA TYR A 103 5.65 -17.42 -16.78
C TYR A 103 5.39 -16.37 -17.87
N ASP A 104 6.27 -16.23 -18.85
CA ASP A 104 6.15 -15.25 -19.94
C ASP A 104 4.78 -15.28 -20.66
N PRO A 105 4.20 -16.44 -21.01
CA PRO A 105 2.88 -16.49 -21.64
C PRO A 105 1.76 -15.95 -20.73
N ALA A 106 1.79 -16.30 -19.45
CA ALA A 106 0.83 -15.84 -18.46
C ALA A 106 0.98 -14.33 -18.23
N ARG A 107 2.22 -13.82 -18.10
CA ARG A 107 2.50 -12.39 -17.93
C ARG A 107 1.94 -11.58 -19.09
N LYS A 108 2.18 -12.00 -20.34
CA LYS A 108 1.65 -11.30 -21.53
C LYS A 108 0.12 -11.28 -21.56
N THR A 109 -0.51 -12.39 -21.23
CA THR A 109 -1.98 -12.52 -21.22
C THR A 109 -2.60 -11.63 -20.14
N LEU A 110 -2.09 -11.71 -18.90
CA LEU A 110 -2.56 -10.90 -17.79
C LEU A 110 -2.33 -9.41 -18.05
N HIS A 111 -1.16 -9.04 -18.56
CA HIS A 111 -0.84 -7.64 -18.85
C HIS A 111 -1.85 -7.02 -19.82
N ARG A 112 -2.19 -7.70 -20.92
CA ARG A 112 -3.24 -7.24 -21.84
C ARG A 112 -4.58 -7.02 -21.13
N HIS A 113 -5.03 -7.99 -20.32
CA HIS A 113 -6.29 -7.86 -19.59
C HIS A 113 -6.27 -6.72 -18.56
N ILE A 114 -5.14 -6.49 -17.89
CA ILE A 114 -4.98 -5.40 -16.92
C ILE A 114 -4.97 -4.03 -17.63
N THR A 115 -4.31 -3.92 -18.77
CA THR A 115 -4.33 -2.72 -19.62
C THR A 115 -5.75 -2.41 -20.09
N ASP A 116 -6.48 -3.40 -20.60
CA ASP A 116 -7.89 -3.23 -21.02
C ASP A 116 -8.79 -2.83 -19.84
N LEU A 117 -8.58 -3.44 -18.68
CA LEU A 117 -9.28 -3.11 -17.43
C LEU A 117 -9.01 -1.65 -17.01
N ALA A 118 -7.76 -1.22 -17.04
CA ALA A 118 -7.38 0.15 -16.70
C ALA A 118 -8.04 1.16 -17.63
N HIS A 119 -8.04 0.93 -18.95
CA HIS A 119 -8.71 1.81 -19.91
C HIS A 119 -10.20 1.95 -19.62
N ARG A 120 -10.93 0.82 -19.50
CA ARG A 120 -12.38 0.84 -19.23
C ARG A 120 -12.72 1.55 -17.93
N ARG A 121 -11.94 1.31 -16.88
CA ARG A 121 -12.17 1.93 -15.58
C ARG A 121 -11.85 3.42 -15.59
N VAL A 122 -10.80 3.87 -16.29
CA VAL A 122 -10.56 5.30 -16.50
C VAL A 122 -11.70 5.97 -17.27
N ASP A 123 -12.25 5.32 -18.30
CA ASP A 123 -13.38 5.89 -19.04
C ASP A 123 -14.60 6.10 -18.14
N ALA A 124 -14.91 5.11 -17.31
CA ALA A 124 -16.02 5.18 -16.35
C ALA A 124 -15.78 6.28 -15.29
N THR A 125 -14.58 6.36 -14.71
CA THR A 125 -14.30 7.34 -13.66
C THR A 125 -14.22 8.77 -14.19
N LEU A 126 -13.70 8.98 -15.40
CA LEU A 126 -13.73 10.31 -16.03
C LEU A 126 -15.16 10.73 -16.41
N ALA A 127 -16.03 9.79 -16.79
CA ALA A 127 -17.46 10.09 -16.98
C ALA A 127 -18.12 10.52 -15.68
N ARG A 128 -17.84 9.82 -14.57
CA ARG A 128 -18.27 10.16 -13.21
C ARG A 128 -17.79 11.55 -12.79
N VAL A 129 -16.51 11.87 -12.99
CA VAL A 129 -15.95 13.21 -12.71
C VAL A 129 -16.70 14.30 -13.50
N ARG A 130 -16.99 14.08 -14.78
CA ARG A 130 -17.76 15.04 -15.60
C ARG A 130 -19.20 15.22 -15.13
N ALA A 131 -19.80 14.19 -14.55
CA ALA A 131 -21.14 14.25 -13.98
C ALA A 131 -21.19 15.00 -12.64
N GLY A 132 -20.04 15.20 -11.98
CA GLY A 132 -19.97 15.82 -10.65
C GLY A 132 -20.33 14.86 -9.51
N ASP A 133 -20.37 13.55 -9.78
CA ASP A 133 -20.76 12.54 -8.82
C ASP A 133 -19.64 12.21 -7.81
N LEU A 134 -20.06 11.72 -6.63
CA LEU A 134 -19.15 11.25 -5.59
C LEU A 134 -18.36 10.02 -6.04
N ALA A 135 -17.12 9.93 -5.58
CA ALA A 135 -16.27 8.77 -5.85
C ALA A 135 -16.68 7.58 -4.98
N THR A 136 -16.07 6.42 -5.26
CA THR A 136 -16.05 5.27 -4.36
C THR A 136 -14.61 4.78 -4.18
N PHE A 137 -14.34 4.01 -3.13
CA PHE A 137 -13.03 3.37 -2.93
C PHE A 137 -12.60 2.55 -4.15
N GLY A 138 -13.56 1.84 -4.75
CA GLY A 138 -13.36 1.06 -5.97
C GLY A 138 -12.97 1.86 -7.20
N GLU A 139 -12.83 3.18 -7.13
CA GLU A 139 -12.34 3.98 -8.25
C GLU A 139 -10.87 4.38 -8.09
N TYR A 140 -10.49 4.89 -6.92
CA TYR A 140 -9.20 5.56 -6.76
C TYR A 140 -8.24 4.85 -5.81
N ASP A 141 -8.71 3.98 -4.92
CA ASP A 141 -7.85 3.47 -3.86
C ASP A 141 -6.74 2.50 -4.33
N LEU A 142 -5.86 2.13 -3.40
CA LEU A 142 -4.74 1.23 -3.67
C LEU A 142 -5.20 -0.24 -3.82
N PHE A 143 -6.22 -0.66 -3.08
CA PHE A 143 -6.61 -2.07 -3.02
C PHE A 143 -7.43 -2.53 -4.24
N TYR A 144 -8.44 -1.74 -4.55
CA TYR A 144 -9.50 -1.99 -5.53
C TYR A 144 -9.43 -1.00 -6.68
N GLY A 145 -8.95 0.22 -6.43
CA GLY A 145 -8.95 1.36 -7.34
C GLY A 145 -7.83 1.40 -8.38
N LEU A 146 -7.84 2.49 -9.14
CA LEU A 146 -6.88 2.78 -10.19
C LEU A 146 -5.48 3.11 -9.67
N THR A 147 -5.32 3.50 -8.40
CA THR A 147 -3.98 3.64 -7.79
C THR A 147 -3.27 2.28 -7.76
N GLY A 148 -3.97 1.21 -7.41
CA GLY A 148 -3.40 -0.13 -7.43
C GLY A 148 -3.03 -0.61 -8.83
N LEU A 149 -3.90 -0.37 -9.82
CA LEU A 149 -3.58 -0.68 -11.22
C LEU A 149 -2.39 0.14 -11.72
N GLY A 150 -2.33 1.42 -11.37
CA GLY A 150 -1.22 2.30 -11.66
C GLY A 150 0.10 1.82 -11.04
N ALA A 151 0.08 1.27 -9.82
CA ALA A 151 1.26 0.67 -9.21
C ALA A 151 1.83 -0.50 -10.03
N TYR A 152 0.95 -1.37 -10.54
CA TYR A 152 1.33 -2.46 -11.45
C TYR A 152 1.88 -1.93 -12.78
N LEU A 153 1.18 -0.98 -13.41
CA LEU A 153 1.55 -0.41 -14.71
C LEU A 153 2.87 0.37 -14.64
N LEU A 154 3.08 1.16 -13.59
CA LEU A 154 4.33 1.90 -13.35
C LEU A 154 5.56 0.97 -13.29
N ARG A 155 5.36 -0.30 -12.96
CA ARG A 155 6.43 -1.30 -12.89
C ARG A 155 6.61 -2.10 -14.18
N THR A 156 5.58 -2.20 -15.01
CA THR A 156 5.56 -3.12 -16.16
C THR A 156 5.59 -2.40 -17.50
N ASP A 157 4.95 -1.24 -17.58
CA ASP A 157 4.82 -0.43 -18.78
C ASP A 157 4.77 1.07 -18.40
N PRO A 158 5.88 1.63 -17.89
CA PRO A 158 5.94 3.00 -17.37
C PRO A 158 5.71 4.10 -18.41
N GLU A 159 5.87 3.77 -19.69
CA GLU A 159 5.64 4.69 -20.82
C GLU A 159 4.31 4.37 -21.54
N GLY A 160 3.53 3.42 -21.00
CA GLY A 160 2.29 2.95 -21.59
C GLY A 160 1.13 3.92 -21.42
N ALA A 161 0.27 3.99 -22.44
CA ALA A 161 -0.92 4.84 -22.45
C ALA A 161 -1.92 4.53 -21.32
N ALA A 162 -1.95 3.29 -20.82
CA ALA A 162 -2.81 2.94 -19.68
C ALA A 162 -2.35 3.62 -18.38
N LEU A 163 -1.04 3.68 -18.12
CA LEU A 163 -0.52 4.38 -16.96
C LEU A 163 -0.77 5.88 -17.07
N GLU A 164 -0.47 6.47 -18.23
CA GLU A 164 -0.73 7.90 -18.50
C GLU A 164 -2.17 8.27 -18.16
N ARG A 165 -3.13 7.48 -18.65
CA ARG A 165 -4.57 7.67 -18.38
C ARG A 165 -4.96 7.50 -16.92
N VAL A 166 -4.36 6.55 -16.22
CA VAL A 166 -4.55 6.39 -14.76
C VAL A 166 -4.05 7.65 -14.02
N LEU A 167 -2.87 8.17 -14.37
CA LEU A 167 -2.34 9.39 -13.77
C LEU A 167 -3.21 10.62 -14.08
N GLN A 168 -3.69 10.75 -15.32
CA GLN A 168 -4.65 11.80 -15.71
C GLN A 168 -5.93 11.75 -14.87
N TYR A 169 -6.47 10.55 -14.64
CA TYR A 169 -7.62 10.40 -13.74
C TYR A 169 -7.29 10.82 -12.31
N LEU A 170 -6.15 10.41 -11.75
CA LEU A 170 -5.78 10.78 -10.38
C LEU A 170 -5.54 12.28 -10.23
N VAL A 171 -5.08 12.98 -11.28
CA VAL A 171 -5.04 14.45 -11.33
C VAL A 171 -6.46 15.03 -11.35
N ALA A 172 -7.37 14.49 -12.16
CA ALA A 172 -8.75 14.94 -12.19
C ALA A 172 -9.47 14.73 -10.85
N LEU A 173 -9.13 13.66 -10.13
CA LEU A 173 -9.66 13.35 -8.79
C LEU A 173 -9.36 14.42 -7.74
N THR A 174 -8.26 15.18 -7.89
CA THR A 174 -7.91 16.22 -6.91
C THR A 174 -8.70 17.51 -7.11
N GLN A 175 -9.46 17.63 -8.21
CA GLN A 175 -10.32 18.78 -8.42
C GLN A 175 -11.54 18.71 -7.49
N PRO A 176 -11.95 19.82 -6.86
CA PRO A 176 -13.15 19.85 -6.03
C PRO A 176 -14.39 19.42 -6.81
N LEU A 177 -15.35 18.83 -6.11
CA LEU A 177 -16.66 18.54 -6.69
C LEU A 177 -17.39 19.85 -7.05
N ALA A 178 -18.34 19.75 -7.99
CA ALA A 178 -19.10 20.87 -8.56
C ALA A 178 -19.71 21.83 -7.50
N PRO A 179 -20.14 23.06 -7.88
CA PRO A 179 -20.53 24.11 -6.93
C PRO A 179 -21.62 23.75 -5.91
N ASP A 180 -22.49 22.80 -6.24
CA ASP A 180 -23.51 22.19 -5.36
C ASP A 180 -22.90 21.29 -4.26
N GLY A 181 -21.71 20.74 -4.51
CA GLY A 181 -20.86 19.97 -3.61
C GLY A 181 -20.01 20.80 -2.64
N ARG A 182 -20.40 22.03 -2.30
CA ARG A 182 -19.85 22.92 -1.24
C ARG A 182 -18.44 22.57 -0.73
N GLY A 183 -17.41 22.71 -1.57
CA GLY A 183 -16.01 22.57 -1.16
C GLY A 183 -15.58 21.16 -0.72
N LEU A 184 -16.35 20.12 -1.09
CA LEU A 184 -15.93 18.74 -0.89
C LEU A 184 -14.73 18.41 -1.80
N PRO A 185 -13.68 17.75 -1.28
CA PRO A 185 -12.62 17.21 -2.11
C PRO A 185 -13.14 16.22 -3.16
N GLY A 186 -12.47 16.14 -4.32
CA GLY A 186 -12.90 15.25 -5.42
C GLY A 186 -12.89 13.75 -5.12
N TRP A 187 -12.26 13.35 -4.01
CA TRP A 187 -12.25 11.97 -3.49
C TRP A 187 -13.27 11.72 -2.36
N TRP A 188 -14.24 12.61 -2.17
CA TRP A 188 -15.33 12.37 -1.22
C TRP A 188 -16.17 11.17 -1.64
N VAL A 189 -16.46 10.28 -0.69
CA VAL A 189 -17.27 9.06 -0.90
C VAL A 189 -18.54 9.10 -0.05
N SER A 190 -19.63 8.49 -0.54
CA SER A 190 -20.92 8.45 0.16
C SER A 190 -21.08 7.31 1.18
N HIS A 191 -20.46 6.16 0.90
CA HIS A 191 -20.51 5.00 1.77
C HIS A 191 -19.70 5.23 3.05
N ASP A 192 -19.92 4.41 4.08
CA ASP A 192 -19.11 4.46 5.29
C ASP A 192 -17.70 3.86 5.06
N PRO A 193 -16.76 4.01 6.02
CA PRO A 193 -15.41 3.44 5.88
C PRO A 193 -15.37 1.91 5.74
N ALA A 194 -16.43 1.19 6.14
CA ALA A 194 -16.60 -0.25 5.97
C ALA A 194 -17.33 -0.61 4.65
N ARG A 195 -17.58 0.38 3.77
CA ARG A 195 -18.27 0.27 2.47
C ARG A 195 -19.76 -0.05 2.57
N GLY A 196 -20.36 0.13 3.74
CA GLY A 196 -21.78 -0.02 3.99
C GLY A 196 -22.50 1.33 4.12
N GLU A 197 -23.74 1.25 4.59
CA GLU A 197 -24.50 2.41 5.06
C GLU A 197 -24.43 2.48 6.58
N SER A 198 -24.12 3.66 7.12
CA SER A 198 -24.05 3.88 8.56
C SER A 198 -24.58 5.25 8.94
N PRO A 199 -25.34 5.35 10.05
CA PRO A 199 -25.82 6.63 10.56
C PRO A 199 -24.69 7.56 11.03
N HIS A 200 -23.45 7.06 11.13
CA HIS A 200 -22.28 7.86 11.47
C HIS A 200 -21.73 8.65 10.27
N PHE A 201 -22.04 8.22 9.04
CA PHE A 201 -21.58 8.85 7.80
C PHE A 201 -22.72 9.19 6.83
N PRO A 202 -23.80 9.85 7.28
CA PRO A 202 -24.99 10.08 6.46
C PRO A 202 -24.74 11.03 5.27
N ALA A 203 -23.61 11.75 5.29
CA ALA A 203 -23.18 12.65 4.23
C ALA A 203 -21.80 12.26 3.68
N GLY A 204 -21.35 11.02 3.92
CA GLY A 204 -20.07 10.52 3.46
C GLY A 204 -18.85 11.05 4.21
N HIS A 205 -17.66 10.82 3.63
CA HIS A 205 -16.39 11.23 4.20
C HIS A 205 -15.27 11.41 3.15
N GLY A 206 -14.23 12.16 3.53
CA GLY A 206 -12.94 12.23 2.83
C GLY A 206 -11.89 11.42 3.59
N ASN A 207 -11.22 10.48 2.91
CA ASN A 207 -10.34 9.50 3.55
C ASN A 207 -8.85 9.84 3.39
N PHE A 208 -8.07 9.67 4.46
CA PHE A 208 -6.65 10.04 4.54
C PHE A 208 -5.70 8.85 4.43
N GLY A 209 -6.20 7.62 4.54
CA GLY A 209 -5.37 6.42 4.57
C GLY A 209 -4.59 6.17 3.27
N ALA A 210 -3.47 5.45 3.37
CA ALA A 210 -2.76 4.95 2.18
C ALA A 210 -3.54 3.84 1.47
N ALA A 211 -4.32 3.05 2.23
CA ALA A 211 -5.08 1.92 1.70
C ALA A 211 -6.32 2.36 0.90
N HIS A 212 -7.14 3.25 1.47
CA HIS A 212 -8.44 3.67 0.91
C HIS A 212 -8.62 5.20 0.79
N GLY A 213 -7.58 5.98 1.06
CA GLY A 213 -7.64 7.44 1.07
C GLY A 213 -6.72 8.08 0.05
N ILE A 214 -6.68 9.41 0.09
CA ILE A 214 -5.96 10.25 -0.86
C ILE A 214 -4.43 10.10 -0.79
N THR A 215 -3.92 9.59 0.33
CA THR A 215 -2.51 9.25 0.52
C THR A 215 -2.06 8.15 -0.45
N GLY A 216 -2.93 7.21 -0.83
CA GLY A 216 -2.64 6.20 -1.86
C GLY A 216 -2.29 6.83 -3.22
N PRO A 217 -3.20 7.62 -3.82
CA PRO A 217 -2.92 8.42 -5.01
C PRO A 217 -1.65 9.26 -4.90
N LEU A 218 -1.40 9.93 -3.76
CA LEU A 218 -0.17 10.71 -3.56
C LEU A 218 1.09 9.85 -3.67
N LEU A 219 1.10 8.66 -3.08
CA LEU A 219 2.23 7.72 -3.19
C LEU A 219 2.52 7.36 -4.65
N LEU A 220 1.49 7.05 -5.44
CA LEU A 220 1.66 6.70 -6.85
C LEU A 220 2.13 7.91 -7.68
N LEU A 221 1.50 9.07 -7.52
CA LEU A 221 1.87 10.30 -8.23
C LEU A 221 3.32 10.69 -7.91
N ALA A 222 3.73 10.64 -6.65
CA ALA A 222 5.10 10.92 -6.24
C ALA A 222 6.09 9.93 -6.86
N GLN A 223 5.80 8.63 -6.85
CA GLN A 223 6.67 7.63 -7.45
C GLN A 223 6.79 7.77 -8.98
N ALA A 224 5.69 8.08 -9.68
CA ALA A 224 5.72 8.36 -11.11
C ALA A 224 6.62 9.56 -11.42
N MET A 225 6.44 10.67 -10.70
CA MET A 225 7.24 11.88 -10.87
C MET A 225 8.72 11.65 -10.53
N ARG A 226 9.05 10.86 -9.50
CA ARG A 226 10.43 10.46 -9.18
C ARG A 226 11.11 9.72 -10.33
N ARG A 227 10.35 9.00 -11.17
CA ARG A 227 10.83 8.30 -12.37
C ARG A 227 10.79 9.17 -13.63
N GLY A 228 10.45 10.46 -13.51
CA GLY A 228 10.33 11.38 -14.64
C GLY A 228 9.04 11.21 -15.46
N ILE A 229 8.05 10.48 -14.94
CA ILE A 229 6.77 10.21 -15.60
C ILE A 229 5.72 11.16 -15.01
N THR A 230 5.22 12.07 -15.84
CA THR A 230 4.25 13.08 -15.43
C THR A 230 3.21 13.31 -16.51
N VAL A 231 2.02 13.74 -16.10
CA VAL A 231 0.95 14.22 -16.98
C VAL A 231 0.66 15.70 -16.70
N ASP A 232 -0.19 16.34 -17.51
CA ASP A 232 -0.62 17.70 -17.25
C ASP A 232 -1.32 17.81 -15.88
N GLY A 233 -0.97 18.82 -15.09
CA GLY A 233 -1.53 19.03 -13.75
C GLY A 233 -0.96 18.13 -12.64
N HIS A 234 0.03 17.28 -12.94
CA HIS A 234 0.57 16.29 -11.99
C HIS A 234 1.19 16.93 -10.75
N ARG A 235 1.96 18.01 -10.93
CA ARG A 235 2.60 18.74 -9.83
C ARG A 235 1.56 19.44 -8.95
N GLU A 236 0.57 20.05 -9.58
CA GLU A 236 -0.51 20.79 -8.93
C GLU A 236 -1.37 19.83 -8.11
N ALA A 237 -1.73 18.67 -8.67
CA ALA A 237 -2.48 17.64 -7.95
C ALA A 237 -1.75 17.17 -6.68
N MET A 238 -0.43 16.94 -6.76
CA MET A 238 0.36 16.58 -5.59
C MET A 238 0.34 17.68 -4.53
N TRP A 239 0.46 18.95 -4.93
CA TRP A 239 0.36 20.07 -3.99
C TRP A 239 -1.02 20.17 -3.36
N THR A 240 -2.10 20.04 -4.13
CA THR A 240 -3.47 20.03 -3.60
C THR A 240 -3.67 18.96 -2.52
N ILE A 241 -3.11 17.76 -2.72
CA ILE A 241 -3.19 16.70 -1.70
C ILE A 241 -2.35 17.10 -0.47
N CYS A 242 -1.12 17.56 -0.65
CA CYS A 242 -0.27 17.97 0.46
C CYS A 242 -0.84 19.14 1.28
N GLU A 243 -1.47 20.11 0.62
CA GLU A 243 -2.18 21.23 1.26
C GLU A 243 -3.37 20.70 2.06
N HIS A 244 -4.18 19.81 1.49
CA HIS A 244 -5.29 19.19 2.24
C HIS A 244 -4.80 18.41 3.46
N LEU A 245 -3.73 17.63 3.33
CA LEU A 245 -3.12 16.96 4.47
C LEU A 245 -2.59 17.97 5.51
N GLY A 246 -2.03 19.09 5.07
CA GLY A 246 -1.57 20.18 5.93
C GLY A 246 -2.72 20.83 6.72
N ASP A 247 -3.82 21.17 6.05
CA ASP A 247 -5.00 21.80 6.65
C ASP A 247 -5.64 20.96 7.75
N TRP A 248 -5.57 19.63 7.61
CA TRP A 248 -6.15 18.68 8.56
C TRP A 248 -5.13 18.08 9.53
N CYS A 249 -3.86 18.50 9.44
CA CYS A 249 -2.82 18.08 10.37
C CYS A 249 -3.12 18.63 11.78
N GLN A 250 -3.25 17.72 12.74
CA GLN A 250 -3.39 18.03 14.14
C GLN A 250 -2.01 17.97 14.83
N HIS A 251 -1.88 18.66 15.96
CA HIS A 251 -0.65 18.69 16.74
C HIS A 251 -0.92 18.21 18.15
N SER A 252 -0.11 17.26 18.62
CA SER A 252 -0.07 16.81 20.01
C SER A 252 1.35 16.94 20.58
N PRO A 253 1.57 16.75 21.89
CA PRO A 253 2.92 16.65 22.45
C PRO A 253 3.78 15.57 21.78
N ALA A 254 3.14 14.49 21.29
CA ALA A 254 3.78 13.40 20.55
C ALA A 254 4.03 13.73 19.07
N GLY A 255 3.67 14.93 18.60
CA GLY A 255 3.94 15.40 17.24
C GLY A 255 2.69 15.53 16.34
N PRO A 256 2.92 15.77 15.03
CA PRO A 256 1.88 15.83 14.02
C PRO A 256 1.11 14.52 13.90
N TRP A 257 -0.21 14.60 13.72
CA TRP A 257 -1.06 13.45 13.44
C TRP A 257 -2.27 13.84 12.59
N TRP A 258 -2.92 12.83 12.01
CA TRP A 258 -4.06 13.01 11.11
C TRP A 258 -5.23 12.12 11.52
N PRO A 259 -6.48 12.58 11.33
CA PRO A 259 -7.63 11.69 11.41
C PRO A 259 -7.60 10.66 10.27
N GLU A 260 -8.20 9.49 10.46
CA GLU A 260 -8.32 8.48 9.39
C GLU A 260 -9.21 8.98 8.24
N HIS A 261 -10.22 9.77 8.58
CA HIS A 261 -11.16 10.38 7.66
C HIS A 261 -11.77 11.65 8.27
N ILE A 262 -12.32 12.50 7.43
CA ILE A 262 -13.11 13.67 7.83
C ILE A 262 -14.55 13.49 7.33
N SER A 263 -15.52 13.72 8.20
CA SER A 263 -16.94 13.73 7.88
C SER A 263 -17.39 15.12 7.44
N ARG A 264 -18.60 15.23 6.88
CA ARG A 264 -19.18 16.55 6.55
C ARG A 264 -19.27 17.45 7.77
N ARG A 265 -19.57 16.87 8.94
CA ARG A 265 -19.62 17.58 10.21
C ARG A 265 -18.25 18.13 10.62
N ASP A 266 -17.18 17.43 10.29
CA ASP A 266 -15.82 17.89 10.57
C ASP A 266 -15.49 19.09 9.68
N LEU A 267 -15.81 19.01 8.37
CA LEU A 267 -15.67 20.14 7.44
C LEU A 267 -16.40 21.38 7.95
N ASP A 268 -17.67 21.25 8.35
CA ASP A 268 -18.47 22.37 8.85
C ASP A 268 -17.91 22.97 10.15
N ARG A 269 -17.16 22.17 10.93
CA ARG A 269 -16.52 22.60 12.19
C ARG A 269 -15.10 23.11 12.03
N GLY A 270 -14.43 22.81 10.90
CA GLY A 270 -13.02 23.07 10.69
C GLY A 270 -12.08 22.28 11.62
N ARG A 271 -12.54 21.16 12.21
CA ARG A 271 -11.71 20.28 13.05
C ARG A 271 -12.24 18.84 13.08
N PRO A 272 -11.36 17.83 13.24
CA PRO A 272 -11.80 16.44 13.29
C PRO A 272 -12.60 16.13 14.57
N HIS A 273 -13.41 15.08 14.50
CA HIS A 273 -14.21 14.58 15.62
C HIS A 273 -13.38 13.81 16.66
N HIS A 274 -12.19 13.34 16.30
CA HIS A 274 -11.20 12.79 17.22
C HIS A 274 -10.21 13.86 17.68
N ASP A 275 -9.71 13.71 18.91
CA ASP A 275 -8.78 14.63 19.58
C ASP A 275 -7.40 14.02 19.86
N ALA A 276 -7.18 12.76 19.48
CA ALA A 276 -5.93 12.03 19.68
C ALA A 276 -5.56 11.17 18.47
N PRO A 277 -4.25 10.92 18.24
CA PRO A 277 -3.80 10.01 17.20
C PRO A 277 -4.27 8.57 17.44
N ALA A 278 -4.57 7.88 16.33
CA ALA A 278 -4.73 6.44 16.31
C ALA A 278 -3.37 5.71 16.31
N ARG A 279 -3.37 4.39 16.14
CA ARG A 279 -2.13 3.62 15.93
C ARG A 279 -1.38 4.13 14.68
N PRO A 280 -0.04 4.19 14.67
CA PRO A 280 0.73 4.71 13.55
C PRO A 280 0.86 3.68 12.42
N SER A 281 -0.25 3.21 11.86
CA SER A 281 -0.27 2.17 10.82
C SER A 281 0.08 2.70 9.42
N TRP A 282 0.43 1.78 8.52
CA TRP A 282 0.59 2.09 7.09
C TRP A 282 -0.76 2.40 6.44
N CYS A 283 -1.79 1.58 6.67
CA CYS A 283 -3.07 1.73 5.98
C CYS A 283 -3.81 3.02 6.36
N TYR A 284 -3.80 3.37 7.66
CA TYR A 284 -4.54 4.47 8.28
C TYR A 284 -3.77 5.00 9.48
N GLY A 285 -2.83 5.90 9.23
CA GLY A 285 -2.03 6.48 10.30
C GLY A 285 -0.82 7.25 9.78
N THR A 286 -0.10 7.83 10.72
CA THR A 286 1.05 8.70 10.45
C THR A 286 2.12 8.00 9.62
N THR A 287 2.31 6.68 9.76
CA THR A 287 3.33 5.95 8.98
C THR A 287 3.09 6.02 7.47
N GLY A 288 1.87 5.73 7.02
CA GLY A 288 1.52 5.82 5.60
C GLY A 288 1.52 7.26 5.07
N ILE A 289 0.91 8.17 5.84
CA ILE A 289 0.78 9.59 5.47
C ILE A 289 2.15 10.25 5.39
N ALA A 290 3.01 10.03 6.38
CA ALA A 290 4.35 10.61 6.40
C ALA A 290 5.25 10.05 5.30
N ARG A 291 5.15 8.75 4.96
CA ARG A 291 5.88 8.22 3.81
C ARG A 291 5.42 8.86 2.51
N ALA A 292 4.12 9.07 2.32
CA ALA A 292 3.60 9.74 1.11
C ALA A 292 4.08 11.19 1.01
N GLY A 293 4.01 11.93 2.12
CA GLY A 293 4.50 13.30 2.19
C GLY A 293 6.02 13.43 1.97
N GLN A 294 6.81 12.50 2.52
CA GLN A 294 8.24 12.42 2.26
C GLN A 294 8.53 12.19 0.77
N LEU A 295 7.85 11.23 0.15
CA LEU A 295 7.97 10.93 -1.28
C LEU A 295 7.55 12.12 -2.15
N ALA A 296 6.49 12.83 -1.76
CA ALA A 296 6.07 14.06 -2.42
C ALA A 296 7.14 15.14 -2.30
N GLY A 297 7.72 15.35 -1.12
CA GLY A 297 8.83 16.29 -0.90
C GLY A 297 10.04 16.00 -1.81
N LEU A 298 10.41 14.72 -1.94
CA LEU A 298 11.48 14.29 -2.84
C LEU A 298 11.14 14.57 -4.31
N ALA A 299 9.95 14.15 -4.77
CA ALA A 299 9.50 14.31 -6.15
C ALA A 299 9.39 15.79 -6.56
N LEU A 300 8.81 16.61 -5.68
CA LEU A 300 8.59 18.04 -5.89
C LEU A 300 9.86 18.87 -5.69
N ARG A 301 10.91 18.27 -5.11
CA ARG A 301 12.15 18.92 -4.63
C ARG A 301 11.88 19.97 -3.54
N ALA A 302 10.87 19.72 -2.71
CA ALA A 302 10.47 20.56 -1.59
C ALA A 302 11.07 20.03 -0.28
N ARG A 303 12.25 20.53 0.10
CA ARG A 303 13.00 20.04 1.27
C ARG A 303 12.26 20.27 2.59
N ASP A 304 11.56 21.38 2.74
CA ASP A 304 10.81 21.68 3.97
C ASP A 304 9.62 20.72 4.13
N LEU A 305 8.94 20.39 3.02
CA LEU A 305 7.89 19.38 2.99
C LEU A 305 8.44 18.01 3.40
N GLN A 306 9.56 17.61 2.81
CA GLN A 306 10.23 16.36 3.17
C GLN A 306 10.58 16.32 4.66
N ALA A 307 11.23 17.36 5.18
CA ALA A 307 11.66 17.43 6.58
C ALA A 307 10.48 17.39 7.56
N PHE A 308 9.37 18.05 7.24
CA PHE A 308 8.15 18.03 8.06
C PHE A 308 7.61 16.61 8.23
N TYR A 309 7.45 15.88 7.12
CA TYR A 309 6.93 14.51 7.17
C TYR A 309 7.93 13.52 7.76
N GLU A 310 9.24 13.72 7.58
CA GLU A 310 10.26 12.92 8.26
C GLU A 310 10.20 13.11 9.79
N ASP A 311 10.04 14.33 10.29
CA ASP A 311 9.86 14.58 11.73
C ASP A 311 8.56 13.94 12.25
N ALA A 312 7.45 14.06 11.50
CA ALA A 312 6.18 13.40 11.86
C ALA A 312 6.33 11.88 11.98
N LEU A 313 7.00 11.24 11.01
CA LEU A 313 7.28 9.81 11.05
C LEU A 313 8.15 9.43 12.26
N TYR A 314 9.23 10.17 12.48
CA TYR A 314 10.14 9.90 13.59
C TYR A 314 9.43 9.99 14.94
N ARG A 315 8.64 11.05 15.15
CA ARG A 315 7.91 11.26 16.41
C ARG A 315 6.88 10.17 16.64
N ALA A 316 6.06 9.85 15.64
CA ALA A 316 5.06 8.78 15.76
C ALA A 316 5.69 7.41 16.05
N LEU A 317 6.85 7.12 15.46
CA LEU A 317 7.56 5.83 15.63
C LEU A 317 8.56 5.80 16.79
N THR A 318 8.62 6.85 17.61
CA THR A 318 9.37 6.88 18.87
C THR A 318 8.50 7.21 20.08
N ASP A 319 7.22 7.47 19.88
CA ASP A 319 6.24 7.71 20.94
C ASP A 319 5.76 6.38 21.55
N PRO A 320 6.05 6.10 22.83
CA PRO A 320 5.66 4.84 23.47
C PRO A 320 4.14 4.64 23.53
N GLU A 321 3.35 5.70 23.68
CA GLU A 321 1.89 5.60 23.79
C GLU A 321 1.24 5.21 22.46
N GLN A 322 1.68 5.78 21.33
CA GLN A 322 1.23 5.36 20.01
C GLN A 322 1.70 3.95 19.67
N LEU A 323 2.96 3.60 19.97
CA LEU A 323 3.48 2.25 19.71
C LEU A 323 2.78 1.18 20.56
N ALA A 324 2.33 1.50 21.77
CA ALA A 324 1.55 0.59 22.61
C ALA A 324 0.17 0.23 22.01
N ARG A 325 -0.31 0.99 21.01
CA ARG A 325 -1.56 0.70 20.27
C ARG A 325 -1.37 -0.29 19.12
N VAL A 326 -0.13 -0.72 18.83
CA VAL A 326 0.19 -1.67 17.77
C VAL A 326 0.16 -3.08 18.34
N THR A 327 -0.94 -3.78 18.07
CA THR A 327 -1.16 -5.16 18.54
C THR A 327 -0.83 -6.22 17.50
N ASP A 328 -0.88 -5.86 16.22
CA ASP A 328 -0.74 -6.78 15.10
C ASP A 328 0.69 -6.86 14.58
N THR A 329 1.05 -7.97 13.96
CA THR A 329 2.37 -8.17 13.34
C THR A 329 2.36 -7.89 11.83
N GLY A 330 1.21 -7.96 11.16
CA GLY A 330 1.08 -7.87 9.70
C GLY A 330 1.42 -6.52 9.06
N LEU A 331 1.33 -6.45 7.73
CA LEU A 331 1.71 -5.27 6.93
C LEU A 331 0.70 -4.12 6.96
N CYS A 332 -0.60 -4.43 7.06
CA CYS A 332 -1.65 -3.43 6.95
C CYS A 332 -1.53 -2.39 8.07
N HIS A 333 -1.52 -2.90 9.30
CA HIS A 333 -1.56 -2.08 10.51
C HIS A 333 -0.72 -2.58 11.67
N GLY A 334 0.16 -3.54 11.40
CA GLY A 334 1.06 -4.12 12.39
C GLY A 334 2.51 -3.69 12.24
N TRP A 335 3.35 -4.34 13.05
CA TRP A 335 4.78 -4.09 13.12
C TRP A 335 5.52 -4.28 11.79
N ALA A 336 5.12 -5.22 10.94
CA ALA A 336 5.78 -5.45 9.65
C ALA A 336 5.61 -4.26 8.70
N GLY A 337 4.41 -3.67 8.65
CA GLY A 337 4.12 -2.51 7.81
C GLY A 337 4.87 -1.26 8.28
N ILE A 338 4.89 -1.05 9.61
CA ILE A 338 5.66 0.00 10.25
C ILE A 338 7.15 -0.14 9.94
N TYR A 339 7.69 -1.33 10.16
CA TYR A 339 9.10 -1.63 9.94
C TYR A 339 9.49 -1.42 8.46
N GLN A 340 8.76 -2.02 7.52
CA GLN A 340 9.09 -1.94 6.10
C GLN A 340 9.00 -0.51 5.58
N THR A 341 8.00 0.26 6.03
CA THR A 341 7.88 1.68 5.70
C THR A 341 9.04 2.50 6.27
N ALA A 342 9.43 2.27 7.53
CA ALA A 342 10.54 2.96 8.17
C ALA A 342 11.89 2.66 7.47
N VAL A 343 12.11 1.42 7.00
CA VAL A 343 13.30 1.06 6.21
C VAL A 343 13.37 1.89 4.93
N ARG A 344 12.27 1.97 4.17
CA ARG A 344 12.23 2.76 2.94
C ARG A 344 12.38 4.25 3.20
N ALA A 345 11.70 4.77 4.22
CA ALA A 345 11.82 6.17 4.61
C ALA A 345 13.25 6.53 5.03
N ALA A 346 13.91 5.68 5.81
CA ALA A 346 15.29 5.88 6.26
C ALA A 346 16.30 5.90 5.11
N ALA A 347 16.07 5.13 4.05
CA ALA A 347 16.94 5.10 2.88
C ALA A 347 16.92 6.43 2.09
N ASP A 348 15.77 7.11 2.07
CA ASP A 348 15.61 8.39 1.40
C ASP A 348 15.79 9.61 2.34
N ALA A 349 16.07 9.38 3.64
CA ALA A 349 15.95 10.42 4.66
C ALA A 349 17.02 11.52 4.59
N LEU A 350 16.55 12.77 4.70
CA LEU A 350 17.40 13.93 5.02
C LEU A 350 17.71 13.97 6.52
N ASP A 351 16.71 13.69 7.35
CA ASP A 351 16.84 13.65 8.80
C ASP A 351 17.59 12.38 9.25
N PRO A 352 18.79 12.52 9.85
CA PRO A 352 19.59 11.38 10.28
C PRO A 352 18.92 10.54 11.37
N ARG A 353 17.93 11.08 12.11
CA ARG A 353 17.21 10.34 13.14
C ARG A 353 16.47 9.14 12.58
N LEU A 354 15.92 9.24 11.36
CA LEU A 354 15.16 8.14 10.72
C LEU A 354 16.05 6.92 10.46
N ARG A 355 17.35 7.12 10.24
CA ARG A 355 18.31 6.02 10.02
C ARG A 355 18.50 5.13 11.25
N THR A 356 18.04 5.56 12.42
CA THR A 356 18.09 4.77 13.65
C THR A 356 16.86 3.87 13.83
N LEU A 357 15.71 4.22 13.22
CA LEU A 357 14.44 3.53 13.39
C LEU A 357 14.47 2.05 12.94
N PRO A 358 15.06 1.68 11.78
CA PRO A 358 15.06 0.29 11.34
C PRO A 358 15.66 -0.67 12.37
N LYS A 359 16.65 -0.22 13.15
CA LYS A 359 17.28 -1.08 14.15
C LYS A 359 16.33 -1.39 15.32
N SER A 360 15.71 -0.37 15.92
CA SER A 360 14.82 -0.56 17.07
C SER A 360 13.52 -1.25 16.65
N LEU A 361 12.89 -0.79 15.58
CA LEU A 361 11.64 -1.36 15.07
C LEU A 361 11.83 -2.80 14.59
N GLY A 362 12.97 -3.14 14.00
CA GLY A 362 13.27 -4.50 13.57
C GLY A 362 13.44 -5.47 14.74
N VAL A 363 14.04 -5.02 15.85
CA VAL A 363 14.10 -5.80 17.10
C VAL A 363 12.70 -6.03 17.66
N THR A 364 11.85 -5.00 17.68
CA THR A 364 10.46 -5.14 18.13
C THR A 364 9.67 -6.08 17.22
N LEU A 365 9.78 -5.95 15.90
CA LEU A 365 9.16 -6.87 14.94
C LEU A 365 9.57 -8.32 15.21
N ALA A 366 10.87 -8.59 15.38
CA ALA A 366 11.35 -9.93 15.68
C ALA A 366 10.86 -10.46 17.04
N ALA A 367 10.69 -9.58 18.04
CA ALA A 367 10.17 -9.96 19.35
C ALA A 367 8.66 -10.24 19.36
N GLN A 368 7.90 -9.54 18.51
CA GLN A 368 6.44 -9.70 18.39
C GLN A 368 6.06 -10.80 17.38
N ALA A 369 6.99 -11.23 16.54
CA ALA A 369 6.74 -12.26 15.55
C ALA A 369 6.45 -13.63 16.19
N GLN A 370 5.22 -14.12 16.00
CA GLN A 370 4.74 -15.40 16.48
C GLN A 370 4.20 -16.23 15.30
N PRO A 371 5.02 -17.11 14.70
CA PRO A 371 4.57 -17.93 13.57
C PRO A 371 3.30 -18.73 13.89
N GLY A 372 2.28 -18.60 13.03
CA GLY A 372 0.97 -19.25 13.19
C GLY A 372 -0.01 -18.56 14.14
N GLU A 373 0.37 -17.44 14.79
CA GLU A 373 -0.49 -16.69 15.70
C GLU A 373 -0.48 -15.17 15.39
N PRO A 374 -1.64 -14.57 14.99
CA PRO A 374 -2.92 -15.23 14.70
C PRO A 374 -2.85 -16.11 13.44
N ALA A 375 -3.83 -17.00 13.24
CA ALA A 375 -3.84 -17.99 12.16
C ALA A 375 -3.94 -17.43 10.71
N ALA A 376 -3.78 -16.11 10.53
CA ALA A 376 -3.80 -15.49 9.21
C ALA A 376 -2.46 -15.73 8.49
N THR A 377 -2.50 -16.38 7.34
CA THR A 377 -1.30 -16.77 6.58
C THR A 377 -0.92 -15.76 5.49
N GLY A 378 -1.81 -14.83 5.17
CA GLY A 378 -1.72 -13.88 4.07
C GLY A 378 -0.56 -12.88 4.11
N LEU A 379 -0.45 -12.09 3.05
CA LEU A 379 0.49 -10.98 2.94
C LEU A 379 0.11 -9.80 3.85
N ILE A 380 -1.14 -9.34 3.79
CA ILE A 380 -1.50 -8.01 4.32
C ILE A 380 -1.71 -8.04 5.83
N ASN A 381 -2.38 -9.06 6.36
CA ASN A 381 -2.63 -9.19 7.80
C ASN A 381 -1.95 -10.40 8.43
N GLY A 382 -1.19 -11.18 7.65
CA GLY A 382 -0.73 -12.50 8.07
C GLY A 382 0.78 -12.74 8.01
N ASP A 383 1.10 -13.99 8.26
CA ASP A 383 2.45 -14.53 8.39
C ASP A 383 3.36 -14.25 7.20
N ALA A 384 2.85 -14.32 5.96
CA ALA A 384 3.68 -14.08 4.78
C ALA A 384 4.24 -12.64 4.76
N GLY A 385 3.42 -11.66 5.15
CA GLY A 385 3.86 -10.26 5.25
C GLY A 385 4.87 -10.03 6.37
N THR A 386 4.62 -10.61 7.53
CA THR A 386 5.54 -10.57 8.68
C THR A 386 6.89 -11.19 8.32
N ALA A 387 6.89 -12.36 7.69
CA ALA A 387 8.09 -13.04 7.23
C ALA A 387 8.87 -12.26 6.16
N LEU A 388 8.18 -11.60 5.23
CA LEU A 388 8.81 -10.73 4.22
C LEU A 388 9.51 -9.52 4.86
N ALA A 389 8.88 -8.86 5.83
CA ALA A 389 9.51 -7.79 6.61
C ALA A 389 10.70 -8.30 7.43
N LEU A 390 10.58 -9.48 8.05
CA LEU A 390 11.69 -10.13 8.75
C LEU A 390 12.85 -10.50 7.81
N THR A 391 12.57 -10.81 6.55
CA THR A 391 13.62 -11.04 5.54
C THR A 391 14.45 -9.78 5.29
N THR A 392 13.78 -8.61 5.18
CA THR A 392 14.46 -7.29 5.12
C THR A 392 15.29 -7.07 6.39
N PHE A 393 14.75 -7.37 7.58
CA PHE A 393 15.48 -7.21 8.84
C PHE A 393 16.66 -8.16 9.00
N ALA A 394 16.50 -9.45 8.72
CA ALA A 394 17.56 -10.44 8.86
C ALA A 394 18.72 -10.16 7.88
N SER A 395 18.41 -9.69 6.67
CA SER A 395 19.43 -9.37 5.66
C SER A 395 20.04 -7.98 5.81
N GLN A 396 19.35 -7.04 6.49
CA GLN A 396 19.70 -5.62 6.52
C GLN A 396 19.84 -5.01 5.13
N GLN A 397 19.07 -5.52 4.16
CA GLN A 397 19.09 -5.10 2.76
C GLN A 397 17.67 -4.89 2.26
N ALA A 398 17.51 -4.00 1.28
CA ALA A 398 16.24 -3.84 0.60
C ALA A 398 15.79 -5.17 -0.07
N PRO A 399 14.47 -5.38 -0.22
CA PRO A 399 13.93 -6.53 -0.95
C PRO A 399 14.53 -6.66 -2.36
N ILE A 400 14.92 -7.86 -2.75
CA ILE A 400 15.49 -8.14 -4.09
C ILE A 400 14.38 -8.10 -5.14
N THR A 401 13.22 -8.65 -4.78
CA THR A 401 12.09 -8.84 -5.69
C THR A 401 11.23 -7.59 -5.88
N GLY A 402 11.39 -6.61 -4.99
CA GLY A 402 10.55 -5.41 -4.93
C GLY A 402 9.10 -5.70 -4.52
N TRP A 403 8.86 -6.78 -3.77
CA TRP A 403 7.51 -7.19 -3.32
C TRP A 403 6.75 -6.05 -2.62
N ASP A 404 7.45 -5.18 -1.90
CA ASP A 404 6.90 -4.06 -1.13
C ASP A 404 6.41 -2.90 -2.01
N ALA A 405 6.60 -2.97 -3.33
CA ALA A 405 5.98 -2.06 -4.28
C ALA A 405 4.45 -2.09 -4.22
N CYS A 406 3.82 -3.19 -3.75
CA CYS A 406 2.37 -3.26 -3.58
C CYS A 406 1.84 -2.33 -2.48
N LEU A 407 2.72 -1.86 -1.58
CA LEU A 407 2.41 -0.89 -0.54
C LEU A 407 2.69 0.56 -0.97
N LEU A 408 3.25 0.75 -2.16
CA LEU A 408 3.71 2.03 -2.72
C LEU A 408 4.69 2.82 -1.83
N ILE A 409 5.43 2.15 -0.95
CA ILE A 409 6.37 2.78 -0.02
C ILE A 409 7.80 2.94 -0.57
N ASN A 410 8.05 2.64 -1.84
CA ASN A 410 9.40 2.52 -2.41
C ASN A 410 10.06 3.84 -2.82
#